data_AF-A0A1X7SDD4-F1
#
_entry.id   AF-A0A1X7SDD4-F1
#
_cell.length_a   1.000
_cell.length_b   1.000
_cell.length_c   1.000
_cell.angle_alpha   90.00
_cell.angle_beta   90.00
_cell.angle_gamma   90.00
#
_symmetry.space_group_name_H-M   'P 1'
#
loop_
_entity.id
_entity.type
_entity.pdbx_description
1 polymer ?
#
loop_
_entity_poly.entity_id
_entity_poly.type
_entity_poly.pdbx_seq_one_letter_code
_entity_poly.pdbx_strand_id
1 'polypeptide(L)' 'GEIRATAFNEDADRFFPNVEVNKVYYVSRGRIKPANKIYYANNDYELTLGAETTIEEVERKEYMLMYT' A
#
# COMPACT_ATOMS: atom_id res chain seq x y z
N GLY A 1 5.16 6.10 10.92
CA GLY A 1 4.56 7.04 9.95
C GLY A 1 3.46 6.32 9.20
N GLU A 2 2.53 7.05 8.60
CA GLU A 2 1.46 6.48 7.80
C GLU A 2 1.51 7.06 6.39
N ILE A 3 1.08 6.28 5.39
CA ILE A 3 0.95 6.74 4.01
C ILE A 3 -0.32 6.12 3.43
N ARG A 4 -1.06 6.91 2.65
CA ARG A 4 -2.26 6.43 1.95
C ARG A 4 -1.87 5.90 0.58
N ALA A 5 -2.33 4.70 0.26
CA ALA A 5 -2.28 4.14 -1.09
C ALA A 5 -3.68 4.10 -1.70
N THR A 6 -3.80 4.39 -3.00
CA THR A 6 -5.08 4.31 -3.74
C THR A 6 -4.89 3.54 -5.04
N ALA A 7 -5.75 2.56 -5.30
CA ALA A 7 -5.90 1.88 -6.59
C ALA A 7 -7.20 2.31 -7.27
N PHE A 8 -7.25 2.28 -8.60
CA PHE A 8 -8.42 2.70 -9.38
C PHE A 8 -8.79 1.64 -10.42
N ASN A 9 -10.09 1.55 -10.75
CA ASN A 9 -10.60 0.70 -11.84
C ASN A 9 -10.09 -0.75 -11.72
N GLU A 10 -9.53 -1.28 -12.81
CA GLU A 10 -8.98 -2.65 -12.91
C GLU A 10 -7.91 -2.95 -11.86
N ASP A 11 -7.10 -1.96 -11.45
CA ASP A 11 -6.12 -2.15 -10.38
C ASP A 11 -6.81 -2.40 -9.04
N ALA A 12 -7.92 -1.72 -8.77
CA ALA A 12 -8.69 -1.95 -7.55
C ALA A 12 -9.26 -3.36 -7.54
N ASP A 13 -9.88 -3.80 -8.64
CA ASP A 13 -10.43 -5.16 -8.76
C ASP A 13 -9.35 -6.25 -8.61
N ARG A 14 -8.13 -5.98 -9.10
CA ARG A 14 -6.98 -6.88 -8.97
C ARG A 14 -6.47 -6.99 -7.54
N PHE A 15 -6.38 -5.87 -6.82
CA PHE A 15 -5.76 -5.84 -5.48
C PHE A 15 -6.75 -6.11 -4.36
N PHE A 16 -8.02 -5.71 -4.50
CA PHE A 16 -9.02 -5.82 -3.45
C PHE A 16 -9.17 -7.23 -2.84
N PRO A 17 -9.22 -8.33 -3.61
CA PRO A 17 -9.33 -9.67 -3.02
C PRO A 17 -8.05 -10.15 -2.32
N ASN A 18 -6.89 -9.54 -2.62
CA ASN A 18 -5.59 -9.96 -2.09
C ASN A 18 -5.16 -9.13 -0.87
N VAL A 19 -5.91 -8.08 -0.50
CA VAL A 19 -5.56 -7.17 0.58
C VAL A 19 -6.61 -7.24 1.68
N GLU A 20 -6.26 -7.89 2.77
CA GLU A 20 -7.06 -7.93 4.00
C GLU A 20 -6.51 -6.99 5.09
N VAL A 21 -7.42 -6.52 5.94
CA VAL A 21 -7.11 -5.68 7.10
C VAL A 21 -6.29 -6.48 8.14
N ASN A 22 -5.35 -5.81 8.81
CA ASN A 22 -4.45 -6.37 9.83
C ASN A 22 -3.40 -7.38 9.32
N LYS A 23 -3.28 -7.55 8.01
CA LYS A 23 -2.13 -8.20 7.38
C LYS A 23 -1.09 -7.15 6.97
N VAL A 24 0.12 -7.60 6.70
CA VAL A 24 1.22 -6.70 6.37
C VAL A 24 1.84 -7.17 5.06
N TYR A 25 2.11 -6.22 4.18
CA TYR A 25 2.48 -6.47 2.79
C TYR A 25 3.69 -5.63 2.39
N TYR A 26 4.50 -6.17 1.47
CA TYR A 26 5.43 -5.39 0.69
C TYR A 26 4.73 -4.83 -0.54
N VAL A 27 4.74 -3.49 -0.66
CA VAL A 27 4.19 -2.78 -1.83
C VAL A 27 5.36 -2.20 -2.62
N SER A 28 5.46 -2.54 -3.90
CA SER A 28 6.52 -2.03 -4.77
C SER A 28 5.96 -1.44 -6.07
N ARG A 29 6.75 -0.59 -6.74
CA ARG A 29 6.42 0.00 -8.06
C ARG A 29 5.13 0.84 -8.08
N GLY A 30 4.75 1.43 -6.94
CA GLY A 30 3.69 2.45 -6.87
C GLY A 30 4.22 3.84 -7.22
N ARG A 31 3.34 4.74 -7.68
CA ARG A 31 3.69 6.13 -7.99
C ARG A 31 3.43 7.04 -6.79
N ILE A 32 4.45 7.78 -6.36
CA ILE A 32 4.33 8.77 -5.30
C ILE A 32 3.87 10.11 -5.89
N LYS A 33 2.86 10.72 -5.29
CA LYS A 33 2.38 12.06 -5.62
C LYS A 33 2.27 12.90 -4.33
N PRO A 34 2.32 14.24 -4.42
CA PRO A 34 1.99 15.09 -3.28
C PRO A 34 0.57 14.78 -2.78
N ALA A 35 0.41 14.68 -1.46
CA ALA A 35 -0.86 14.38 -0.83
C ALA A 35 -1.85 15.53 -1.00
N ASN A 36 -3.12 15.20 -1.16
CA ASN A 36 -4.18 16.19 -1.13
C ASN A 36 -4.53 16.50 0.33
N LYS A 37 -3.86 17.52 0.88
CA LYS A 37 -4.00 17.95 2.27
C LYS A 37 -5.41 18.38 2.69
N ILE A 38 -6.29 18.65 1.73
CA ILE A 38 -7.69 19.00 2.01
C ILE A 38 -8.45 17.79 2.54
N TYR A 39 -8.11 16.58 2.08
CA TYR A 39 -8.76 15.34 2.49
C TYR A 39 -7.91 14.52 3.46
N TYR A 40 -6.58 14.59 3.37
CA TYR A 40 -5.65 13.72 4.11
C TYR A 40 -4.47 14.52 4.67
N ALA A 41 -4.39 14.63 5.99
CA ALA A 41 -3.49 15.58 6.67
C ALA A 41 -2.20 14.98 7.25
N ASN A 42 -2.04 13.65 7.19
CA ASN A 42 -1.02 12.98 8.01
C ASN A 42 0.29 12.66 7.26
N ASN A 43 0.33 12.78 5.93
CA ASN A 43 1.56 12.63 5.14
C ASN A 43 1.58 13.70 4.03
N ASP A 44 2.78 14.18 3.69
CA ASP A 44 3.00 15.08 2.54
C ASP A 44 2.86 14.38 1.19
N TYR A 45 2.84 13.04 1.19
CA TYR A 45 2.78 12.21 0.00
C TYR A 45 1.69 11.14 0.08
N GLU A 46 1.21 10.75 -1.10
CA GLU A 46 0.29 9.65 -1.33
C GLU A 46 0.85 8.69 -2.38
N LEU A 47 0.50 7.42 -2.26
CA LEU A 47 0.85 6.38 -3.23
C LEU A 47 -0.36 6.10 -4.14
N THR A 48 -0.11 6.01 -5.44
CA THR A 48 -1.09 5.49 -6.41
C THR A 48 -0.57 4.16 -6.93
N LEU A 49 -1.39 3.12 -6.76
CA LEU A 49 -1.13 1.77 -7.26
C LEU A 49 -1.57 1.71 -8.72
N GLY A 50 -0.76 1.07 -9.56
CA GLY A 50 -1.01 0.94 -10.99
C GLY A 50 -0.65 -0.45 -11.50
N ALA A 51 -0.73 -0.64 -12.82
CA ALA A 51 -0.49 -1.93 -13.48
C ALA A 51 0.82 -2.63 -13.07
N GLU A 52 1.90 -1.88 -12.89
CA GLU A 52 3.22 -2.42 -12.50
C GLU A 52 3.40 -2.63 -11.01
N THR A 53 2.47 -2.16 -10.17
CA THR A 53 2.55 -2.30 -8.73
C THR A 53 2.44 -3.77 -8.34
N THR A 54 3.34 -4.21 -7.46
CA THR A 54 3.26 -5.54 -6.83
C THR A 54 2.92 -5.40 -5.35
N ILE A 55 2.10 -6.31 -4.86
CA ILE A 55 1.73 -6.44 -3.44
C ILE A 55 2.00 -7.89 -3.05
N GLU A 56 2.92 -8.09 -2.11
CA GLU A 56 3.30 -9.41 -1.61
C GLU A 56 2.96 -9.51 -0.13
N GLU A 57 2.08 -10.45 0.23
CA GLU A 57 1.79 -10.76 1.62
C GLU A 57 3.05 -11.37 2.25
N VAL A 58 3.33 -10.95 3.47
CA VAL A 58 4.44 -11.49 4.24
C VAL A 58 3.84 -12.18 5.46
N GLU A 59 4.32 -13.37 5.75
CA GLU A 59 3.80 -14.11 6.88
C GLU A 59 4.26 -13.50 8.20
N ARG A 60 3.37 -13.49 9.20
CA ARG A 60 3.61 -12.90 10.53
C ARG A 60 4.89 -13.40 11.21
N LYS A 61 5.31 -14.64 10.95
CA LYS A 61 6.54 -15.22 11.49
C LYS A 61 7.78 -14.52 10.93
N GLU A 62 7.77 -14.20 9.65
CA GLU A 62 8.88 -13.59 8.93
C GLU A 62 9.05 -12.11 9.32
N TYR A 63 7.94 -11.40 9.56
CA TYR A 63 7.98 -10.08 10.19
C TYR A 63 8.73 -10.08 11.51
N MET A 64 8.41 -11.01 12.39
CA MET A 64 8.95 -11.04 13.75
C MET A 64 10.46 -11.35 13.75
N LEU A 65 10.94 -12.11 12.78
CA LEU A 65 12.37 -12.38 12.56
C LEU A 65 13.14 -11.19 11.99
N MET A 66 12.50 -10.30 11.22
CA MET A 66 13.16 -9.10 10.68
C MET A 66 13.43 -8.04 11.77
N TYR A 67 12.69 -8.08 12.88
CA TYR A 67 12.81 -7.15 14.00
C TYR A 67 13.51 -7.74 15.23
N THR A 68 14.08 -8.94 15.11
CA THR A 68 14.93 -9.58 16.15
C THR A 68 16.39 -9.51 15.70
#